data_AF-A0A6B3GC39-F1
#
_entry.id   AF-A0A6B3GC39-F1
#
_cell.length_a   1.000
_cell.length_b   1.000
_cell.length_c   1.000
_cell.angle_alpha   90.00
_cell.angle_beta   90.00
_cell.angle_gamma   90.00
#
_symmetry.space_group_name_H-M   'P 1'
#
loop_
_entity.id
_entity.type
_entity.pdbx_description
1 polymer ?
#
loop_
_entity_poly.entity_id
_entity_poly.type
_entity_poly.pdbx_seq_one_letter_code
_entity_poly.pdbx_strand_id
1 'polypeptide(L)' 'MRFRLTPRETSFYDMFSASADNIVTGSKLLMELLGADSASRVEIAERMRAAEHAGDDATHAIFHQL' A
#
# COMPACT_ATOMS: atom_id res chain seq x y z
N MET A 1 -10.84 -9.80 -38.65
CA MET A 1 -10.32 -9.20 -37.40
C MET A 1 -10.61 -10.17 -36.26
N ARG A 2 -9.58 -10.76 -35.65
CA ARG A 2 -9.75 -11.71 -34.55
C ARG A 2 -9.94 -10.90 -33.26
N PHE A 3 -11.19 -10.54 -32.95
CA PHE A 3 -11.53 -9.95 -31.66
C PHE A 3 -11.17 -10.95 -30.57
N ARG A 4 -10.13 -10.61 -29.81
CA ARG A 4 -9.64 -11.43 -28.71
C ARG A 4 -10.33 -10.93 -27.43
N LEU A 5 -11.51 -11.50 -27.15
CA LEU A 5 -12.39 -11.16 -26.02
C LEU A 5 -11.98 -11.92 -24.74
N THR A 6 -10.69 -11.99 -24.45
CA THR A 6 -10.23 -12.48 -23.14
C THR A 6 -9.48 -11.34 -22.46
N PRO A 7 -10.10 -10.65 -21.49
CA PRO A 7 -9.38 -9.79 -20.57
C PRO A 7 -8.34 -10.68 -19.88
N ARG A 8 -7.06 -10.43 -20.14
CA ARG A 8 -6.04 -10.86 -19.19
C ARG A 8 -6.11 -9.81 -18.10
N GLU A 9 -6.83 -10.13 -17.03
CA GLU A 9 -6.85 -9.33 -15.81
C GLU A 9 -5.42 -9.28 -15.24
N THR A 10 -4.59 -8.36 -15.74
CA THR A 10 -3.27 -8.04 -15.15
C THR A 10 -3.40 -7.19 -13.89
N SER A 11 -4.64 -6.82 -13.54
CA SER A 11 -5.01 -5.99 -12.39
C SER A 11 -4.42 -6.51 -11.08
N PHE A 12 -4.34 -7.83 -10.89
CA PHE A 12 -3.71 -8.40 -9.70
C PHE A 12 -2.23 -8.06 -9.54
N TYR A 13 -1.45 -8.01 -10.63
CA TYR A 13 -0.03 -7.64 -10.54
C TYR A 13 0.14 -6.20 -10.07
N ASP A 14 -0.70 -5.29 -10.60
CA ASP A 14 -0.69 -3.89 -10.20
C ASP A 14 -1.18 -3.73 -8.75
N MET A 15 -2.22 -4.46 -8.34
CA MET A 15 -2.73 -4.47 -6.97
C MET A 15 -1.68 -4.98 -5.96
N PHE A 16 -1.02 -6.09 -6.27
CA PHE A 16 0.04 -6.63 -5.41
C PHE A 16 1.27 -5.73 -5.39
N SER A 17 1.63 -5.07 -6.50
CA SER A 17 2.70 -4.07 -6.52
C SER A 17 2.37 -2.88 -5.61
N ALA A 18 1.14 -2.36 -5.68
CA ALA A 18 0.70 -1.27 -4.81
C ALA A 18 0.71 -1.68 -3.32
N SER A 19 0.27 -2.90 -3.01
CA SER A 19 0.35 -3.45 -1.65
C SER A 19 1.80 -3.54 -1.14
N ALA A 20 2.73 -4.01 -1.98
CA ALA A 20 4.15 -4.08 -1.65
C ALA A 20 4.76 -2.69 -1.42
N ASP A 21 4.44 -1.71 -2.27
CA ASP A 21 4.89 -0.32 -2.13
C ASP A 21 4.41 0.31 -0.82
N ASN A 22 3.19 -0.04 -0.38
CA ASN A 22 2.67 0.40 0.91
C ASN A 22 3.47 -0.16 2.09
N ILE A 23 3.85 -1.44 2.05
CA ILE A 23 4.70 -2.07 3.08
C ILE A 23 6.07 -1.40 3.13
N VAL A 24 6.68 -1.12 1.97
CA VAL A 24 7.96 -0.40 1.89
C VAL A 24 7.83 1.00 2.47
N THR A 25 6.72 1.69 2.20
CA THR A 25 6.44 3.02 2.75
C THR A 25 6.30 2.98 4.27
N GLY A 26 5.50 2.05 4.81
CA GLY A 26 5.36 1.86 6.26
C GLY A 26 6.69 1.53 6.94
N SER A 27 7.54 0.71 6.30
CA SER A 27 8.88 0.37 6.81
C SER A 27 9.79 1.60 6.88
N LYS A 28 9.74 2.48 5.88
CA LYS A 28 10.51 3.75 5.88
C LYS A 28 10.01 4.70 6.98
N LEU A 29 8.70 4.80 7.18
CA LEU A 29 8.11 5.62 8.25
C LEU A 29 8.49 5.09 9.64
N LEU A 30 8.55 3.77 9.82
CA LEU A 30 9.03 3.18 11.07
C LEU A 30 10.50 3.54 11.33
N MET A 31 11.35 3.46 10.31
CA MET A 31 12.76 3.88 10.42
C MET A 31 12.87 5.36 10.78
N GLU A 32 12.06 6.23 10.16
CA GLU A 32 11.97 7.66 10.48
C GLU A 32 11.56 7.88 11.94
N LEU A 33 10.54 7.16 12.42
CA LEU A 33 10.04 7.23 13.80
C LEU A 33 11.12 6.85 14.82
N LEU A 34 11.90 5.81 14.53
CA LEU A 34 12.99 5.35 15.40
C LEU A 34 14.13 6.36 15.51
N GLY A 35 14.37 7.13 14.45
CA GLY A 35 15.38 8.20 14.41
C GLY A 35 14.89 9.57 14.91
N ALA A 36 13.59 9.72 15.12
CA ALA A 36 12.96 11.00 15.43
C ALA A 36 13.01 11.39 16.91
N ASP A 37 13.10 12.70 17.13
CA ASP A 37 12.90 13.33 18.44
C ASP A 37 11.44 13.23 18.90
N SER A 38 11.18 13.51 20.18
CA SER A 38 9.84 13.37 20.77
C SER A 38 8.78 14.26 20.10
N ALA A 39 9.16 15.40 19.53
CA ALA A 39 8.21 16.33 18.92
C ALA A 39 7.73 15.84 17.54
N SER A 40 8.64 15.27 16.74
CA SER A 40 8.37 14.77 15.39
C SER A 40 7.67 13.40 15.38
N ARG A 41 7.77 12.61 16.46
CA ARG A 41 7.13 11.29 16.55
C ARG A 41 5.61 11.30 16.34
N VAL A 42 4.92 12.35 16.81
CA VAL A 42 3.46 12.44 16.67
C VAL A 42 3.06 12.56 15.20
N GLU A 43 3.74 13.42 14.45
CA GLU A 43 3.48 13.60 13.01
C GLU A 43 3.78 12.31 12.23
N ILE A 44 4.90 11.66 12.53
CA ILE A 44 5.29 10.40 11.87
C ILE A 44 4.28 9.30 12.19
N ALA A 45 3.76 9.24 13.42
CA ALA A 45 2.72 8.27 13.80
C ALA A 45 1.42 8.47 13.03
N GLU A 46 1.00 9.72 12.76
CA GLU A 46 -0.18 9.97 11.90
C GLU A 46 0.07 9.56 10.45
N ARG A 47 1.28 9.81 9.92
CA ARG A 47 1.67 9.30 8.59
C ARG A 47 1.68 7.78 8.53
N MET A 48 2.10 7.10 9.61
CA MET A 48 2.04 5.64 9.71
C MET A 48 0.60 5.12 9.72
N ARG A 49 -0.34 5.79 10.41
CA ARG A 49 -1.76 5.44 10.37
C ARG A 49 -2.35 5.60 8.96
N ALA A 50 -1.99 6.66 8.26
CA ALA A 50 -2.45 6.85 6.88
C ALA A 50 -1.92 5.73 5.96
N ALA A 51 -0.66 5.31 6.13
CA ALA A 51 -0.10 4.18 5.38
C ALA A 51 -0.76 2.84 5.75
N GLU A 52 -1.14 2.65 7.03
CA GLU A 52 -1.90 1.47 7.45
C GLU A 52 -3.27 1.42 6.77
N HIS A 53 -4.01 2.53 6.77
CA HIS A 53 -5.31 2.62 6.13
C HIS A 53 -5.24 2.35 4.62
N ALA A 54 -4.24 2.92 3.94
CA ALA A 54 -4.00 2.64 2.52
C ALA A 54 -3.65 1.15 2.26
N GLY A 55 -3.02 0.47 3.23
CA GLY A 55 -2.76 -0.96 3.17
C GLY A 55 -4.02 -1.81 3.32
N ASP A 56 -4.94 -1.40 4.19
CA ASP A 56 -6.24 -2.04 4.35
C ASP A 56 -7.08 -1.89 3.08
N ASP A 57 -7.12 -0.70 2.49
CA ASP A 57 -7.80 -0.43 1.21
C ASP A 57 -7.24 -1.31 0.07
N ALA A 58 -5.92 -1.44 -0.02
CA ALA A 58 -5.27 -2.32 -1.01
C ALA A 58 -5.65 -3.79 -0.79
N THR A 59 -5.71 -4.23 0.47
CA THR A 59 -6.13 -5.58 0.85
C THR A 59 -7.59 -5.81 0.47
N HIS A 60 -8.47 -4.86 0.78
CA HIS A 60 -9.88 -4.91 0.43
C HIS A 60 -10.09 -5.00 -1.09
N ALA A 61 -9.35 -4.20 -1.87
CA ALA A 61 -9.41 -4.22 -3.33
C ALA A 61 -8.99 -5.58 -3.92
N ILE A 62 -7.94 -6.19 -3.38
CA ILE A 62 -7.50 -7.53 -3.79
C ILE A 62 -8.60 -8.55 -3.50
N PHE A 63 -9.14 -8.56 -2.29
CA PHE A 63 -10.18 -9.52 -1.90
C PHE A 63 -11.50 -9.32 -2.65
N HIS A 64 -11.85 -8.09 -3.02
CA HIS A 64 -13.05 -7.82 -3.82
C HIS A 64 -12.91 -8.34 -5.26
N GLN A 65 -11.69 -8.42 -5.79
CA GLN A 65 -11.43 -8.90 -7.16
C GLN A 65 -11.23 -10.43 -7.25
N LEU A 66 -10.94 -11.10 -6.12
CA LEU A 66 -10.79 -12.57 -6.00
C LEU A 66 -12.13 -13.31 -6.10
#